data_AF-A0A7S0Q098-F1
#
_entry.id   AF-A0A7S0Q098-F1
#
_cell.length_a   1.000
_cell.length_b   1.000
_cell.length_c   1.000
_cell.angle_alpha   90.00
_cell.angle_beta   90.00
_cell.angle_gamma   90.00
#
_symmetry.space_group_name_H-M   'P 1'
#
loop_
_entity.id
_entity.type
_entity.pdbx_description
1 polymer ?
#
loop_
_entity_poly.entity_id
_entity_poly.type
_entity_poly.pdbx_seq_one_letter_code
_entity_poly.pdbx_strand_id
1 'polypeptide(L)'
;GIPLLVDLVRDGTDMQKEDAAGALWNLSHGNDENQKAILEAGAVGPLEALVKAGTEGQREQAEGTLAILSGGTPAKSGLWSRTSEGSMADGAPTPRTHT
;
A
#
# COMPACT_ATOMS: atom_id res chain seq x y z
N GLY A 1 -19.12 -4.51 -2.84
CA GLY A 1 -18.61 -4.37 -1.46
C GLY A 1 -17.13 -4.05 -1.47
N ILE A 2 -16.30 -5.01 -1.86
CA ILE A 2 -14.83 -4.91 -1.86
C ILE A 2 -14.26 -3.66 -2.57
N PRO A 3 -14.65 -3.31 -3.81
CA PRO A 3 -14.09 -2.12 -4.48
C PRO A 3 -14.40 -0.81 -3.74
N LEU A 4 -15.54 -0.71 -3.04
CA LEU A 4 -15.85 0.46 -2.21
C LEU A 4 -14.92 0.56 -0.99
N LEU A 5 -14.54 -0.58 -0.39
CA LEU A 5 -13.57 -0.59 0.71
C LEU A 5 -12.19 -0.14 0.20
N VAL A 6 -11.79 -0.55 -1.01
CA VAL A 6 -10.54 -0.11 -1.63
C VAL A 6 -10.52 1.40 -1.90
N ASP A 7 -11.63 1.95 -2.40
CA ASP A 7 -11.77 3.39 -2.58
C ASP A 7 -11.72 4.14 -1.24
N LEU A 8 -12.30 3.59 -0.17
CA LEU A 8 -12.20 4.18 1.18
C LEU A 8 -10.77 4.12 1.74
N VAL A 9 -10.01 3.06 1.48
CA VAL A 9 -8.58 3.01 1.87
C VAL A 9 -7.78 4.08 1.12
N ARG A 10 -8.14 4.37 -0.14
CA ARG A 10 -7.46 5.38 -0.97
C ARG A 10 -7.83 6.81 -0.57
N ASP A 11 -9.12 7.13 -0.56
CA ASP A 11 -9.65 8.49 -0.51
C ASP A 11 -10.43 8.81 0.78
N GLY A 12 -10.59 7.84 1.68
CA GLY A 12 -11.31 8.02 2.95
C GLY A 12 -10.55 8.85 3.98
N THR A 13 -11.20 9.16 5.09
CA THR A 13 -10.57 9.74 6.28
C THR A 13 -9.74 8.70 7.03
N ASP A 14 -8.86 9.12 7.94
CA ASP A 14 -8.03 8.17 8.70
C ASP A 14 -8.86 7.08 9.39
N MET A 15 -9.99 7.45 9.99
CA MET A 15 -10.90 6.48 10.61
C MET A 15 -11.52 5.52 9.58
N GLN A 16 -11.93 6.03 8.41
CA GLN A 16 -12.48 5.19 7.34
C GLN A 16 -11.44 4.24 6.74
N LYS A 17 -10.19 4.69 6.62
CA LYS A 17 -9.10 3.85 6.13
C LYS A 17 -8.81 2.70 7.08
N GLU A 18 -8.85 2.96 8.40
CA GLU A 18 -8.68 1.94 9.43
C GLU A 18 -9.83 0.92 9.38
N ASP A 19 -11.08 1.39 9.40
CA ASP A 19 -12.26 0.53 9.31
C ASP A 19 -12.27 -0.30 8.01
N ALA A 20 -11.91 0.33 6.88
CA ALA A 20 -11.88 -0.34 5.60
C ALA A 20 -10.75 -1.39 5.53
N ALA A 21 -9.56 -1.09 6.05
CA ALA A 21 -8.47 -2.05 6.13
C ALA A 21 -8.82 -3.24 7.04
N GLY A 22 -9.45 -3.00 8.19
CA GLY A 22 -9.92 -4.06 9.08
C GLY A 22 -11.02 -4.91 8.47
N ALA A 23 -11.96 -4.30 7.73
CA ALA A 23 -12.97 -5.03 6.99
C ALA A 23 -12.36 -5.91 5.88
N LEU A 24 -11.38 -5.38 5.14
CA LEU A 24 -10.66 -6.14 4.11
C LEU A 24 -9.88 -7.32 4.72
N TRP A 25 -9.20 -7.09 5.86
CA TRP A 25 -8.51 -8.15 6.59
C TRP A 25 -9.48 -9.28 6.96
N ASN A 26 -10.60 -8.95 7.59
CA ASN A 26 -11.60 -9.94 8.02
C ASN A 26 -12.24 -10.67 6.82
N LEU A 27 -12.52 -9.96 5.72
CA LEU A 27 -13.04 -10.58 4.49
C LEU A 27 -12.03 -11.51 3.82
N SER A 28 -10.75 -11.18 3.88
CA SER A 28 -9.66 -12.01 3.34
C SER A 28 -9.34 -13.23 4.22
N HIS A 29 -9.68 -13.16 5.51
CA HIS A 29 -9.40 -14.23 6.46
C HIS A 29 -10.29 -15.46 6.18
N GLY A 30 -9.64 -16.58 5.82
CA GLY A 30 -10.31 -17.86 5.60
C GLY A 30 -11.14 -17.99 4.31
N ASN A 31 -11.00 -17.06 3.36
CA ASN A 31 -11.75 -17.08 2.08
C ASN A 31 -10.85 -16.69 0.89
N ASP A 32 -10.33 -17.66 0.16
CA ASP A 32 -9.46 -17.44 -1.01
C ASP A 32 -10.16 -16.68 -2.15
N GLU A 33 -11.48 -16.88 -2.34
CA GLU A 33 -12.25 -16.14 -3.34
C GLU A 33 -12.31 -14.64 -3.02
N ASN A 34 -12.49 -14.29 -1.75
CA ASN A 34 -12.45 -12.90 -1.30
C ASN A 34 -11.06 -12.31 -1.44
N GLN A 35 -10.00 -13.07 -1.13
CA GLN A 35 -8.62 -12.62 -1.33
C GLN A 35 -8.37 -12.26 -2.80
N LYS A 36 -8.80 -13.12 -3.72
CA LYS A 36 -8.68 -12.86 -5.16
C LYS A 36 -9.47 -11.62 -5.57
N ALA A 37 -10.70 -11.46 -5.08
CA ALA A 37 -11.51 -10.28 -5.38
C ALA A 37 -10.89 -8.97 -4.82
N ILE A 38 -10.20 -9.02 -3.68
CA ILE A 38 -9.47 -7.88 -3.10
C ILE A 38 -8.24 -7.53 -3.96
N LEU A 39 -7.52 -8.54 -4.45
CA LEU A 39 -6.41 -8.34 -5.38
C LEU A 39 -6.89 -7.77 -6.72
N GLU A 40 -7.96 -8.31 -7.29
CA GLU A 40 -8.57 -7.83 -8.53
C GLU A 40 -9.15 -6.41 -8.40
N ALA A 41 -9.63 -6.05 -7.21
CA ALA A 41 -10.06 -4.68 -6.90
C ALA A 41 -8.89 -3.69 -6.77
N GLY A 42 -7.63 -4.16 -6.82
CA GLY A 42 -6.46 -3.30 -6.74
C GLY A 42 -6.15 -2.79 -5.33
N ALA A 43 -6.55 -3.52 -4.29
CA ALA A 43 -6.35 -3.11 -2.89
C ALA A 43 -4.87 -2.99 -2.47
N VAL A 44 -3.95 -3.68 -3.16
CA VAL A 44 -2.52 -3.74 -2.80
C VAL A 44 -1.88 -2.35 -2.72
N GLY A 45 -2.12 -1.50 -3.72
CA GLY A 45 -1.54 -0.14 -3.76
C GLY A 45 -1.99 0.73 -2.58
N PRO A 46 -3.31 0.89 -2.36
CA PRO A 46 -3.84 1.62 -1.21
C PRO A 46 -3.40 1.03 0.13
N LEU A 47 -3.35 -0.29 0.27
CA LEU A 47 -2.87 -0.94 1.49
C LEU A 47 -1.39 -0.65 1.75
N GLU A 48 -0.52 -0.72 0.74
CA GLU A 48 0.89 -0.35 0.89
C GLU A 48 1.08 1.13 1.26
N ALA A 49 0.28 2.02 0.67
CA ALA A 49 0.29 3.43 1.03
C ALA A 49 -0.12 3.62 2.50
N LEU A 50 -1.11 2.85 2.96
CA LEU A 50 -1.54 2.83 4.35
C LEU A 50 -0.45 2.30 5.29
N VAL A 51 0.28 1.26 4.88
CA VAL A 51 1.42 0.73 5.65
C VAL A 51 2.54 1.78 5.81
N LYS A 52 2.74 2.63 4.80
CA LYS A 52 3.82 3.64 4.79
C LYS A 52 3.43 4.96 5.46
N ALA A 53 2.20 5.40 5.29
CA ALA A 53 1.74 6.74 5.70
C ALA A 53 0.67 6.71 6.80
N GLY A 54 0.14 5.54 7.15
CA GLY A 54 -0.92 5.38 8.12
C GLY A 54 -0.46 5.35 9.58
N THR A 55 -1.44 5.41 10.49
CA THR A 55 -1.29 5.26 11.94
C THR A 55 -0.97 3.81 12.30
N GLU A 56 -0.57 3.56 13.55
CA GLU A 56 -0.21 2.21 14.01
C GLU A 56 -1.33 1.18 13.80
N GLY A 57 -2.58 1.52 14.12
CA GLY A 57 -3.73 0.64 13.87
C GLY A 57 -3.98 0.39 12.39
N GLN A 58 -3.93 1.43 11.56
CA GLN A 58 -4.07 1.31 10.11
C GLN A 58 -2.98 0.41 9.50
N ARG A 59 -1.73 0.58 9.93
CA ARG A 59 -0.60 -0.23 9.49
C ARG A 59 -0.81 -1.68 9.84
N GLU A 60 -1.20 -1.98 11.08
CA GLU A 60 -1.37 -3.36 11.53
C GLU A 60 -2.46 -4.09 10.72
N GLN A 61 -3.59 -3.43 10.47
CA GLN A 61 -4.66 -3.99 9.63
C GLN A 61 -4.22 -4.17 8.17
N ALA A 62 -3.50 -3.20 7.60
CA ALA A 62 -3.05 -3.27 6.21
C ALA A 62 -1.93 -4.31 6.02
N GLU A 63 -0.98 -4.39 6.94
CA GLU A 63 0.07 -5.42 6.97
C GLU A 63 -0.56 -6.82 7.11
N GLY A 64 -1.54 -6.97 8.01
CA GLY A 64 -2.28 -8.22 8.19
C GLY A 64 -3.03 -8.65 6.92
N THR A 65 -3.69 -7.71 6.25
CA THR A 65 -4.37 -7.98 4.97
C THR A 65 -3.37 -8.40 3.90
N LEU A 66 -2.28 -7.66 3.72
CA LEU A 66 -1.24 -7.99 2.73
C LEU A 66 -0.60 -9.35 2.99
N ALA A 67 -0.38 -9.72 4.26
CA ALA A 67 0.16 -11.03 4.64
C ALA A 67 -0.77 -12.19 4.26
N ILE A 68 -2.09 -12.00 4.44
CA ILE A 68 -3.11 -12.98 4.03
C ILE A 68 -3.16 -13.09 2.50
N LEU A 69 -3.24 -11.95 1.80
CA LEU A 69 -3.27 -11.92 0.32
C LEU A 69 -2.00 -12.53 -0.31
N SER A 70 -0.87 -12.44 0.39
CA SER A 70 0.41 -13.04 -0.03
C SER A 70 0.54 -14.53 0.32
N GLY A 71 -0.52 -15.16 0.83
CA GLY A 71 -0.56 -16.60 1.08
C GLY A 71 0.43 -17.11 2.13
N GLY A 72 0.78 -16.28 3.12
CA GLY A 72 1.72 -16.68 4.18
C GLY A 72 3.19 -16.73 3.75
N THR A 73 3.54 -16.20 2.57
CA THR A 73 4.94 -15.92 2.26
C THR A 73 5.24 -14.46 2.57
N PRO A 74 6.19 -14.15 3.49
CA PRO A 74 6.73 -12.81 3.58
C PRO A 74 7.57 -12.57 2.33
N ALA A 75 6.93 -12.32 1.19
CA ALA A 75 7.55 -11.77 -0.01
C ALA A 75 7.88 -10.29 0.20
N LYS A 76 8.47 -9.95 1.36
CA LYS A 76 9.52 -8.93 1.46
C LYS A 76 10.81 -9.57 0.95
N SER A 77 10.82 -10.09 -0.27
CA SER A 77 12.06 -10.32 -1.00
C SER A 77 12.60 -8.95 -1.42
N GLY A 78 13.28 -8.29 -0.48
CA GLY A 78 14.46 -7.48 -0.77
C GLY A 78 14.33 -6.30 -1.74
N LEU A 79 13.19 -5.61 -1.86
CA LEU A 79 13.08 -4.45 -2.77
C LEU A 79 12.89 -3.08 -2.09
N TRP A 80 12.58 -3.02 -0.79
CA TRP A 80 12.53 -1.74 -0.06
C TRP A 80 13.85 -1.37 0.64
N SER A 81 14.89 -2.20 0.51
CA SER A 81 16.24 -1.90 1.00
C SER A 81 17.10 -1.22 -0.07
N ARG A 82 16.67 -0.08 -0.64
CA ARG A 82 17.60 0.96 -1.08
C ARG A 82 16.90 2.29 -1.35
N THR A 83 17.59 3.34 -0.94
CA THR A 83 17.37 4.77 -1.19
C THR A 83 16.20 5.42 -0.47
N SER A 84 16.29 5.41 0.86
CA SER A 84 16.36 6.68 1.58
C SER A 84 17.63 7.42 1.16
N GLU A 85 17.49 8.52 0.43
CA GLU A 85 18.38 9.70 0.31
C GLU A 85 17.76 10.53 -0.84
N GLY A 86 17.18 11.71 -0.65
CA GLY A 86 17.61 12.78 0.22
C GLY A 86 18.62 13.69 -0.50
N SER A 87 18.23 14.37 -1.58
CA SER A 87 18.82 15.63 -2.09
C SER A 87 18.16 15.96 -3.44
N MET A 88 17.18 16.86 -3.48
CA MET A 88 17.37 18.31 -3.58
C MET A 88 18.25 18.71 -4.77
N ALA A 89 17.55 19.27 -5.77
CA ALA A 89 17.99 20.26 -6.76
C ALA A 89 19.22 19.94 -7.61
N ASP A 90 19.03 19.83 -8.92
CA ASP A 90 19.65 20.81 -9.80
C ASP A 90 18.87 20.97 -11.11
N GLY A 91 18.65 22.23 -11.48
CA GLY A 91 17.90 22.65 -12.63
C GLY A 91 18.70 22.48 -13.93
N ALA A 92 18.01 22.12 -15.00
CA ALA A 92 18.46 22.46 -16.35
C ALA A 92 18.28 23.98 -16.58
N PRO A 93 18.80 24.61 -17.65
CA PRO A 93 19.81 24.19 -18.65
C PRO A 93 20.90 25.27 -18.91
N THR A 94 21.98 24.95 -19.63
CA THR A 94 22.42 25.59 -20.91
C THR A 94 23.93 25.44 -21.22
N PRO A 95 24.31 25.42 -22.52
CA PRO A 95 25.64 25.06 -23.02
C PRO A 95 26.60 26.24 -23.06
N ARG A 96 27.91 25.97 -22.89
CA ARG A 96 28.96 26.95 -23.22
C ARG A 96 30.12 26.28 -23.97
N THR A 97 30.27 26.78 -25.19
CA THR A 97 31.42 26.72 -26.09
C THR A 97 32.75 26.99 -25.38
N HIS A 98 33.82 26.28 -25.77
CA HIS A 98 35.13 26.91 -25.89
C HIS A 98 35.98 26.22 -26.97
N THR A 99 36.28 27.02 -27.99
CA THR A 99 37.46 27.09 -28.89
C THR A 99 38.01 25.81 -29.52
#